data_AF-A0A7X6WZ86-F1
#
_entry.id   AF-A0A7X6WZ86-F1
#
_cell.length_a   1.000
_cell.length_b   1.000
_cell.length_c   1.000
_cell.angle_alpha   90.00
_cell.angle_beta   90.00
_cell.angle_gamma   90.00
#
_symmetry.space_group_name_H-M   'P 1'
#
loop_
_entity.id
_entity.type
_entity.pdbx_description
1 polymer ?
#
loop_
_entity_poly.entity_id
_entity_poly.type
_entity_poly.pdbx_seq_one_letter_code
_entity_poly.pdbx_strand_id
1 'polypeptide(L)'
;ISDAGAPAVSDPGARIVRRVREAGYQVVPIPGASAVITALMAAGATSDENPAFVFAGFAPPKQGARRKWLQKWCAVAAPVVLFESPHRVRATVDDMLAVCGPARRLSVARELTKRFEQVETLALADAGAWFDADSHRSQGEFVLILHEAEVAASDTLDAQAVALLDALLEVLSVRDAVKVAARVSGAPRDALYALALERGAEKGGAGRRR
;
A
#
# COMPACT_ATOMS: atom_id res chain seq x y z
N ILE A 1 13.57 -11.22 25.62
CA ILE A 1 12.37 -10.39 25.88
C ILE A 1 12.66 -8.96 25.45
N SER A 2 11.63 -8.20 25.07
CA SER A 2 11.66 -6.76 24.80
C SER A 2 10.72 -6.06 25.79
N ASP A 3 10.69 -4.73 25.81
CA ASP A 3 9.76 -3.98 26.66
C ASP A 3 8.30 -4.26 26.30
N ALA A 4 8.00 -4.49 25.02
CA ALA A 4 6.68 -4.87 24.53
C ALA A 4 6.74 -5.67 23.22
N GLY A 5 5.68 -6.44 22.96
CA GLY A 5 5.42 -7.07 21.67
C GLY A 5 6.32 -8.26 21.32
N ALA A 6 6.70 -8.36 20.04
CA ALA A 6 7.48 -9.44 19.47
C ALA A 6 8.99 -9.08 19.48
N PRO A 7 9.81 -9.70 20.35
CA PRO A 7 11.23 -9.35 20.44
C PRO A 7 11.98 -9.62 19.14
N ALA A 8 13.08 -8.90 18.93
CA ALA A 8 13.93 -8.95 17.73
C ALA A 8 13.28 -8.37 16.44
N VAL A 9 12.08 -7.81 16.52
CA VAL A 9 11.41 -7.10 15.41
C VAL A 9 11.27 -5.63 15.78
N SER A 10 11.86 -4.74 14.98
CA SER A 10 11.94 -3.30 15.26
C SER A 10 12.65 -2.93 16.57
N ASP A 11 13.50 -3.83 17.09
CA ASP A 11 14.31 -3.67 18.29
C ASP A 11 15.75 -4.23 18.03
N PRO A 12 16.73 -4.08 18.94
CA PRO A 12 18.11 -4.49 18.69
C PRO A 12 18.33 -6.02 18.70
N GLY A 13 17.34 -6.83 19.08
CA GLY A 13 17.43 -8.27 19.29
C GLY A 13 17.80 -9.07 18.03
N ALA A 14 17.50 -8.55 16.84
CA ALA A 14 17.87 -9.20 15.57
C ALA A 14 19.38 -9.44 15.44
N ARG A 15 20.21 -8.55 16.01
CA ARG A 15 21.68 -8.71 16.01
C ARG A 15 22.13 -9.89 16.87
N ILE A 16 21.43 -10.12 17.99
CA ILE A 16 21.70 -11.24 18.89
C ILE A 16 21.30 -12.54 18.20
N VAL A 17 20.09 -12.60 17.66
CA VAL A 17 19.58 -13.76 16.91
C VAL A 17 20.55 -14.15 15.79
N ARG A 18 21.06 -13.17 15.04
CA ARG A 18 22.05 -13.42 13.98
C ARG A 18 23.31 -14.11 14.52
N ARG A 19 23.91 -13.57 15.59
CA ARG A 19 25.13 -14.14 16.17
C ARG A 19 24.92 -15.55 16.73
N VAL A 20 23.78 -15.80 17.36
CA VAL A 20 23.44 -17.14 17.89
C VAL A 20 23.36 -18.15 16.74
N ARG A 21 22.71 -17.78 15.63
CA ARG A 21 22.64 -18.63 14.42
C ARG A 21 24.00 -18.84 13.77
N GLU A 22 24.82 -17.79 13.65
CA GLU A 22 26.18 -17.87 13.11
C GLU A 22 27.09 -18.80 13.94
N ALA A 23 26.86 -18.86 15.26
CA ALA A 23 27.55 -19.79 16.16
C ALA A 23 27.00 -21.24 16.12
N GLY A 24 26.03 -21.54 15.25
CA GLY A 24 25.48 -22.89 15.08
C GLY A 24 24.45 -23.29 16.14
N TYR A 25 24.01 -22.36 16.99
CA TYR A 25 23.01 -22.64 18.01
C TYR A 25 21.58 -22.48 17.46
N GLN A 26 20.65 -23.25 18.06
CA GLN A 26 19.23 -23.19 17.73
C GLN A 26 18.60 -21.89 18.28
N VAL A 27 17.70 -21.29 17.48
CA VAL A 27 16.83 -20.20 17.90
C VAL A 27 15.38 -20.70 17.82
N VAL A 28 14.65 -20.62 18.93
CA VAL A 28 13.25 -21.06 19.01
C VAL A 28 12.35 -19.83 19.20
N PRO A 29 11.64 -19.35 18.16
CA PRO A 29 10.68 -18.27 18.31
C PRO A 29 9.42 -18.77 19.02
N ILE A 30 8.88 -17.95 19.92
CA ILE A 30 7.62 -18.20 20.62
C ILE A 30 6.57 -17.23 20.09
N PRO A 31 5.38 -17.70 19.64
CA PRO A 31 4.32 -16.81 19.19
C PRO A 31 3.85 -15.90 20.34
N GLY A 32 3.43 -14.68 20.02
CA GLY A 32 3.06 -13.70 21.01
C GLY A 32 2.46 -12.43 20.42
N ALA A 33 2.26 -11.43 21.27
CA ALA A 33 1.64 -10.17 20.90
C ALA A 33 2.45 -9.42 19.83
N SER A 34 1.76 -8.85 18.84
CA SER A 34 2.36 -8.02 17.80
C SER A 34 1.42 -6.89 17.44
N ALA A 35 1.81 -5.66 17.76
CA ALA A 35 1.01 -4.46 17.44
C ALA A 35 0.76 -4.32 15.93
N VAL A 36 1.71 -4.75 15.09
CA VAL A 36 1.56 -4.75 13.62
C VAL A 36 0.42 -5.67 13.19
N ILE A 37 0.43 -6.91 13.67
CA ILE A 37 -0.59 -7.91 13.30
C ILE A 37 -1.94 -7.52 13.90
N THR A 38 -1.98 -7.08 15.15
CA THR A 38 -3.21 -6.60 15.81
C THR A 38 -3.83 -5.42 15.05
N ALA A 39 -3.03 -4.46 14.58
CA ALA A 39 -3.54 -3.35 13.78
C ALA A 39 -4.10 -3.82 12.43
N LEU A 40 -3.41 -4.72 11.73
CA LEU A 40 -3.87 -5.28 10.46
C LEU A 40 -5.19 -6.02 10.58
N MET A 41 -5.38 -6.79 11.67
CA MET A 41 -6.64 -7.50 11.96
C MET A 41 -7.85 -6.56 12.04
N ALA A 42 -7.66 -5.33 12.54
CA ALA A 42 -8.73 -4.36 12.73
C ALA A 42 -8.90 -3.39 11.54
N ALA A 43 -7.86 -3.18 10.74
CA ALA A 43 -7.84 -2.13 9.72
C ALA A 43 -8.48 -2.53 8.37
N GLY A 44 -8.60 -3.83 8.08
CA GLY A 44 -9.11 -4.31 6.79
C GLY A 44 -8.23 -3.90 5.60
N ALA A 45 -6.91 -3.77 5.82
CA ALA A 45 -5.98 -3.25 4.81
C ALA A 45 -5.54 -4.29 3.76
N THR A 46 -5.66 -5.59 4.08
CA THR A 46 -5.27 -6.71 3.21
C THR A 46 -6.51 -7.51 2.77
N SER A 47 -6.42 -8.23 1.66
CA SER A 47 -7.45 -9.19 1.22
C SER A 47 -6.86 -10.60 1.01
N ASP A 48 -7.72 -11.59 0.77
CA ASP A 48 -7.25 -12.95 0.46
C ASP A 48 -6.50 -13.00 -0.89
N GLU A 49 -6.91 -12.17 -1.85
CA GLU A 49 -6.27 -12.03 -3.16
C GLU A 49 -4.96 -11.23 -3.09
N ASN A 50 -4.89 -10.25 -2.19
CA ASN A 50 -3.67 -9.49 -1.90
C ASN A 50 -3.36 -9.48 -0.39
N PRO A 51 -2.78 -10.57 0.14
CA PRO A 51 -2.48 -10.69 1.57
C PRO A 51 -1.18 -9.99 1.96
N ALA A 52 -0.43 -9.46 0.98
CA ALA A 52 0.86 -8.86 1.23
C ALA A 52 0.72 -7.54 1.99
N PHE A 53 1.64 -7.30 2.92
CA PHE A 53 1.83 -6.01 3.55
C PHE A 53 3.33 -5.78 3.75
N VAL A 54 3.70 -4.53 3.99
CA VAL A 54 5.08 -4.18 4.30
C VAL A 54 5.15 -3.48 5.65
N PHE A 55 6.07 -3.92 6.50
CA PHE A 55 6.36 -3.24 7.75
C PHE A 55 7.62 -2.37 7.60
N ALA A 56 7.45 -1.06 7.77
CA ALA A 56 8.48 -0.06 7.52
C ALA A 56 9.21 0.41 8.80
N GLY A 57 8.75 -0.02 9.98
CA GLY A 57 9.32 0.40 11.26
C GLY A 57 8.96 1.84 11.61
N PHE A 58 9.92 2.64 12.06
CA PHE A 58 9.71 4.05 12.44
C PHE A 58 10.12 5.01 11.31
N ALA A 59 9.31 6.05 11.11
CA ALA A 59 9.65 7.13 10.18
C ALA A 59 10.88 7.94 10.68
N PRO A 60 11.75 8.44 9.77
CA PRO A 60 12.84 9.32 10.16
C PRO A 60 12.35 10.60 10.88
N PRO A 61 13.09 11.11 11.88
CA PRO A 61 12.63 12.24 12.69
C PRO A 61 12.67 13.57 11.92
N LYS A 62 13.64 13.75 11.02
CA LYS A 62 13.81 14.99 10.24
C LYS A 62 12.87 14.98 9.04
N GLN A 63 12.12 16.07 8.85
CA GLN A 63 11.10 16.20 7.79
C GLN A 63 11.61 15.84 6.39
N GLY A 64 12.74 16.40 5.94
CA GLY A 64 13.27 16.09 4.60
C GLY A 64 13.61 14.61 4.41
N ALA A 65 14.18 13.97 5.44
CA ALA A 65 14.46 12.53 5.42
C ALA A 65 13.17 11.70 5.46
N ARG A 66 12.18 12.13 6.25
CA ARG A 66 10.86 11.48 6.34
C ARG A 66 10.11 11.55 5.02
N ARG A 67 10.07 12.70 4.34
CA ARG A 67 9.43 12.83 3.03
C ARG A 67 10.06 11.94 1.98
N LYS A 68 11.40 11.89 1.91
CA LYS A 68 12.11 10.98 1.01
C LYS A 68 11.82 9.50 1.32
N TRP A 69 11.76 9.16 2.60
CA TRP A 69 11.39 7.83 3.06
C TRP A 69 9.94 7.49 2.69
N LEU A 70 9.00 8.43 2.88
CA LEU A 70 7.59 8.28 2.50
C LEU A 70 7.43 8.11 0.98
N GLN A 71 8.17 8.83 0.15
CA GLN A 71 8.13 8.66 -1.32
C GLN A 71 8.42 7.22 -1.73
N LYS A 72 9.41 6.58 -1.10
CA LYS A 72 9.71 5.16 -1.34
C LYS A 72 8.53 4.26 -0.97
N TRP A 73 7.94 4.47 0.21
CA TRP A 73 6.91 3.58 0.73
C TRP A 73 5.54 3.80 0.10
N CYS A 74 5.20 5.03 -0.26
CA CYS A 74 3.92 5.35 -0.90
C CYS A 74 3.82 4.80 -2.33
N ALA A 75 4.96 4.46 -2.95
CA ALA A 75 5.05 3.80 -4.25
C ALA A 75 4.90 2.27 -4.18
N VAL A 76 4.83 1.67 -2.98
CA VAL A 76 4.64 0.23 -2.83
C VAL A 76 3.17 -0.14 -3.11
N ALA A 77 2.96 -1.14 -3.96
CA ALA A 77 1.65 -1.73 -4.29
C ALA A 77 1.22 -2.74 -3.20
N ALA A 78 1.17 -2.28 -1.95
CA ALA A 78 0.69 -3.01 -0.79
C ALA A 78 0.47 -2.03 0.38
N PRO A 79 -0.33 -2.40 1.40
CA PRO A 79 -0.38 -1.66 2.65
C PRO A 79 0.99 -1.55 3.32
N VAL A 80 1.30 -0.36 3.82
CA VAL A 80 2.53 -0.06 4.56
C VAL A 80 2.20 0.25 6.01
N VAL A 81 2.68 -0.60 6.91
CA VAL A 81 2.55 -0.47 8.35
C VAL A 81 3.81 0.20 8.92
N LEU A 82 3.62 1.20 9.78
CA LEU A 82 4.70 1.88 10.49
C LEU A 82 4.29 2.22 11.91
N PHE A 83 5.28 2.41 12.78
CA PHE A 83 5.09 2.92 14.13
C PHE A 83 5.32 4.42 14.18
N GLU A 84 4.62 5.09 15.09
CA GLU A 84 4.84 6.51 15.34
C GLU A 84 4.63 6.89 16.81
N SER A 85 5.39 7.89 17.25
CA SER A 85 5.30 8.47 18.60
C SER A 85 4.27 9.60 18.66
N PRO A 86 3.65 9.85 19.83
CA PRO A 86 2.59 10.85 19.97
C PRO A 86 3.06 12.27 19.59
N HIS A 87 4.32 12.60 19.90
CA HIS A 87 4.91 13.90 19.59
C HIS A 87 5.21 14.12 18.09
N ARG A 88 5.14 13.07 17.28
CA ARG A 88 5.47 13.13 15.84
C ARG A 88 4.33 12.74 14.92
N VAL A 89 3.29 12.06 15.43
CA VAL A 89 2.19 11.52 14.61
C VAL A 89 1.57 12.57 13.71
N ARG A 90 1.32 13.78 14.21
CA ARG A 90 0.75 14.86 13.42
C ARG A 90 1.67 15.27 12.25
N ALA A 91 2.93 15.56 12.55
CA ALA A 91 3.90 15.94 11.51
C ALA A 91 4.16 14.83 10.49
N THR A 92 4.11 13.56 10.90
CA THR A 92 4.23 12.41 9.99
C THR A 92 3.01 12.30 9.08
N VAL A 93 1.79 12.47 9.61
CA VAL A 93 0.55 12.43 8.83
C VAL A 93 0.45 13.61 7.87
N ASP A 94 0.86 14.81 8.28
CA ASP A 94 0.90 15.98 7.38
C ASP A 94 1.87 15.75 6.21
N ASP A 95 3.03 15.14 6.47
CA ASP A 95 3.97 14.77 5.40
C ASP A 95 3.45 13.61 4.53
N MET A 96 2.70 12.65 5.10
CA MET A 96 2.01 11.62 4.32
C MET A 96 1.00 12.23 3.36
N LEU A 97 0.16 13.16 3.85
CA LEU A 97 -0.81 13.88 3.02
C LEU A 97 -0.12 14.58 1.84
N ALA A 98 0.98 15.28 2.11
CA ALA A 98 1.75 15.99 1.10
C ALA A 98 2.42 15.08 0.06
N VAL A 99 2.84 13.86 0.44
CA VAL A 99 3.59 12.95 -0.43
C VAL A 99 2.71 11.92 -1.14
N CYS A 100 1.70 11.40 -0.46
CA CYS A 100 0.95 10.21 -0.87
C CYS A 100 -0.44 10.57 -1.40
N GLY A 101 -0.83 11.84 -1.29
CA GLY A 101 -2.04 12.41 -1.86
C GLY A 101 -3.24 12.36 -0.91
N PRO A 102 -4.23 13.26 -1.11
CA PRO A 102 -5.35 13.46 -0.20
C PRO A 102 -6.31 12.26 -0.12
N ALA A 103 -6.51 11.55 -1.23
CA ALA A 103 -7.44 10.43 -1.33
C ALA A 103 -6.89 9.13 -0.71
N ARG A 104 -5.59 9.06 -0.42
CA ARG A 104 -4.97 7.85 0.13
C ARG A 104 -5.61 7.51 1.47
N ARG A 105 -6.03 6.27 1.66
CA ARG A 105 -6.58 5.82 2.94
C ARG A 105 -5.47 5.56 3.96
N LEU A 106 -5.71 5.98 5.20
CA LEU A 106 -4.85 5.78 6.35
C LEU A 106 -5.69 5.15 7.47
N SER A 107 -5.22 4.03 8.03
CA SER A 107 -5.69 3.57 9.33
C SER A 107 -4.78 4.08 10.44
N VAL A 108 -5.38 4.62 11.49
CA VAL A 108 -4.72 5.06 12.72
C VAL A 108 -5.17 4.13 13.84
N ALA A 109 -4.29 3.22 14.25
CA ALA A 109 -4.48 2.35 15.40
C ALA A 109 -3.74 2.93 16.61
N ARG A 110 -4.49 3.36 17.63
CA ARG A 110 -4.01 4.04 18.83
C ARG A 110 -4.28 3.20 20.06
N GLU A 111 -3.29 3.11 20.95
CA GLU A 111 -3.43 2.48 22.28
C GLU A 111 -4.00 1.06 22.22
N LEU A 112 -3.56 0.25 21.24
CA LEU A 112 -4.02 -1.12 21.05
C LEU A 112 -3.95 -1.92 22.35
N THR A 113 -5.00 -2.68 22.62
CA THR A 113 -5.32 -3.52 23.78
C THR A 113 -5.57 -2.78 25.09
N LYS A 114 -5.52 -1.44 25.09
CA LYS A 114 -5.69 -0.61 26.30
C LYS A 114 -7.11 -0.03 26.38
N ARG A 115 -7.42 0.62 27.51
CA ARG A 115 -8.74 1.23 27.79
C ARG A 115 -9.21 2.22 26.72
N PHE A 116 -8.28 2.91 26.07
CA PHE A 116 -8.55 3.92 25.06
C PHE A 116 -8.16 3.48 23.65
N GLU A 117 -8.19 2.16 23.39
CA GLU A 117 -7.97 1.60 22.06
C GLU A 117 -8.91 2.27 21.05
N GLN A 118 -8.35 2.64 19.90
CA GLN A 118 -9.10 3.16 18.78
C GLN A 118 -8.42 2.77 17.47
N VAL A 119 -9.18 2.27 16.50
CA VAL A 119 -8.70 1.99 15.15
C VAL A 119 -9.65 2.66 14.17
N GLU A 120 -9.19 3.72 13.51
CA GLU A 120 -10.00 4.47 12.54
C GLU A 120 -9.35 4.46 11.17
N THR A 121 -10.16 4.32 10.13
CA THR A 121 -9.71 4.39 8.74
C THR A 121 -10.39 5.55 8.02
N LEU A 122 -9.60 6.46 7.48
CA LEU A 122 -10.06 7.69 6.84
C LEU A 122 -9.15 8.08 5.66
N ALA A 123 -9.58 9.02 4.83
CA ALA A 123 -8.71 9.61 3.82
C ALA A 123 -7.67 10.51 4.49
N LEU A 124 -6.46 10.59 3.93
CA LEU A 124 -5.40 11.45 4.48
C LEU A 124 -5.83 12.92 4.58
N ALA A 125 -6.69 13.39 3.67
CA ALA A 125 -7.26 14.72 3.71
C ALA A 125 -8.03 15.02 5.01
N ASP A 126 -8.68 14.02 5.60
CA ASP A 126 -9.51 14.17 6.78
C ASP A 126 -8.72 13.98 8.09
N ALA A 127 -7.47 13.51 7.99
CA ALA A 127 -6.72 13.10 9.17
C ALA A 127 -6.36 14.24 10.10
N GLY A 128 -6.02 15.41 9.55
CA GLY A 128 -5.77 16.62 10.36
C GLY A 128 -6.99 16.99 11.21
N ALA A 129 -8.16 17.09 10.56
CA ALA A 129 -9.41 17.41 11.24
C ALA A 129 -9.81 16.34 12.27
N TRP A 130 -9.55 15.06 11.97
CA TRP A 130 -9.80 13.97 12.90
C TRP A 130 -8.93 14.10 14.16
N PHE A 131 -7.64 14.44 14.06
CA PHE A 131 -6.80 14.70 15.23
C PHE A 131 -7.25 15.95 16.00
N ASP A 132 -7.65 17.02 15.30
CA ASP A 132 -8.05 18.28 15.94
C ASP A 132 -9.37 18.20 16.69
N ALA A 133 -10.25 17.26 16.31
CA ALA A 133 -11.55 17.07 16.94
C ALA A 133 -11.48 16.56 18.39
N ASP A 134 -10.37 15.92 18.80
CA ASP A 134 -10.16 15.46 20.18
C ASP A 134 -8.65 15.40 20.48
N SER A 135 -8.20 16.21 21.44
CA SER A 135 -6.79 16.31 21.83
C SER A 135 -6.20 14.99 22.35
N HIS A 136 -7.03 14.05 22.82
CA HIS A 136 -6.57 12.73 23.23
C HIS A 136 -6.16 11.84 22.05
N ARG A 137 -6.62 12.15 20.82
CA ARG A 137 -6.29 11.35 19.62
C ARG A 137 -4.82 11.44 19.24
N SER A 138 -4.07 12.43 19.73
CA SER A 138 -2.62 12.54 19.53
C SER A 138 -1.79 11.96 20.69
N GLN A 139 -2.41 11.27 21.65
CA GLN A 139 -1.74 10.68 22.82
C GLN A 139 -1.61 9.17 22.73
N GLY A 140 -0.56 8.63 23.36
CA GLY A 140 -0.30 7.19 23.44
C GLY A 140 0.60 6.68 22.33
N GLU A 141 0.47 5.41 21.99
CA GLU A 141 1.27 4.71 20.98
C GLU A 141 0.46 4.47 19.71
N PHE A 142 1.12 4.59 18.56
CA PHE A 142 0.46 4.52 17.25
C PHE A 142 1.07 3.45 16.35
N VAL A 143 0.17 2.68 15.72
CA VAL A 143 0.44 1.94 14.48
C VAL A 143 -0.33 2.65 13.38
N LEU A 144 0.37 3.09 12.34
CA LEU A 144 -0.24 3.68 11.16
C LEU A 144 -0.18 2.66 10.03
N ILE A 145 -1.28 2.53 9.28
CA ILE A 145 -1.34 1.70 8.09
C ILE A 145 -1.74 2.59 6.93
N LEU A 146 -0.78 2.93 6.09
CA LEU A 146 -1.08 3.52 4.80
C LEU A 146 -1.58 2.38 3.90
N HIS A 147 -2.79 2.49 3.37
CA HIS A 147 -3.39 1.43 2.55
C HIS A 147 -2.61 1.27 1.24
N GLU A 148 -3.01 0.38 0.33
CA GLU A 148 -2.52 0.39 -1.04
C GLU A 148 -3.12 1.58 -1.82
N ALA A 149 -2.43 2.07 -2.85
CA ALA A 149 -2.98 3.15 -3.65
C ALA A 149 -4.16 2.58 -4.42
N GLU A 150 -5.33 3.20 -4.32
CA GLU A 150 -6.40 2.85 -5.24
C GLU A 150 -5.87 3.15 -6.64
N VAL A 151 -5.72 2.10 -7.45
CA VAL A 151 -5.55 2.27 -8.88
C VAL A 151 -6.87 2.89 -9.32
N ALA A 152 -6.86 4.20 -9.56
CA ALA A 152 -7.99 4.84 -10.22
C ALA A 152 -8.32 3.96 -11.41
N ALA A 153 -9.55 3.44 -11.46
CA ALA A 153 -10.08 2.83 -12.66
C ALA A 153 -10.01 3.93 -13.71
N SER A 154 -8.92 3.94 -14.45
CA SER A 154 -8.72 4.87 -15.53
C SER A 154 -9.68 4.39 -16.60
N ASP A 155 -10.83 5.06 -16.74
CA ASP A 155 -11.72 4.88 -17.88
C ASP A 155 -10.95 5.08 -19.20
N THR A 156 -9.78 5.74 -19.13
CA THR A 156 -8.79 5.78 -20.20
C THR A 156 -7.78 4.66 -20.04
N LEU A 157 -7.69 3.79 -21.04
CA LEU A 157 -6.61 2.81 -21.16
C LEU A 157 -5.25 3.52 -21.13
N ASP A 158 -4.33 3.01 -20.32
CA ASP A 158 -2.94 3.50 -20.31
C ASP A 158 -2.34 3.43 -21.72
N ALA A 159 -1.52 4.42 -22.09
CA ALA A 159 -0.88 4.49 -23.40
C ALA A 159 -0.04 3.24 -23.70
N GLN A 160 0.57 2.62 -22.68
CA GLN A 160 1.30 1.37 -22.86
C GLN A 160 0.35 0.19 -23.13
N ALA A 161 -0.80 0.14 -22.46
CA ALA A 161 -1.83 -0.87 -22.71
C ALA A 161 -2.42 -0.74 -24.12
N VAL A 162 -2.61 0.50 -24.60
CA VAL A 162 -3.05 0.79 -25.98
C VAL A 162 -2.00 0.35 -26.99
N ALA A 163 -0.74 0.77 -26.83
CA ALA A 163 0.35 0.40 -27.73
C ALA A 163 0.58 -1.12 -27.79
N LEU A 164 0.49 -1.80 -26.65
CA LEU A 164 0.57 -3.25 -26.57
C LEU A 164 -0.60 -3.91 -27.32
N LEU A 165 -1.83 -3.43 -27.11
CA LEU A 165 -3.00 -3.95 -27.82
C LEU A 165 -2.87 -3.77 -29.34
N ASP A 166 -2.47 -2.58 -29.79
CA ASP A 166 -2.30 -2.27 -31.22
C ASP A 166 -1.26 -3.21 -31.88
N ALA A 167 -0.12 -3.44 -31.22
CA ALA A 167 0.90 -4.38 -31.72
C ALA A 167 0.40 -5.83 -31.76
N LEU A 168 -0.36 -6.27 -30.75
CA LEU A 168 -0.91 -7.63 -30.72
C LEU A 168 -1.98 -7.85 -31.79
N LEU A 169 -2.78 -6.83 -32.11
CA LEU A 169 -3.81 -6.89 -33.15
C LEU A 169 -3.25 -7.02 -34.57
N GLU A 170 -1.95 -6.82 -34.78
CA GLU A 170 -1.30 -7.08 -36.07
C GLU A 170 -1.11 -8.57 -36.36
N VAL A 171 -1.01 -9.40 -35.31
CA VAL A 171 -0.60 -10.81 -35.44
C VAL A 171 -1.55 -11.80 -34.75
N LEU A 172 -2.44 -11.34 -33.86
CA LEU A 172 -3.39 -12.17 -33.13
C LEU A 172 -4.84 -11.83 -33.48
N SER A 173 -5.75 -12.78 -33.16
CA SER A 173 -7.18 -12.49 -33.16
C SER A 173 -7.52 -11.44 -32.09
N VAL A 174 -8.58 -10.65 -32.32
CA VAL A 174 -9.08 -9.66 -31.33
C VAL A 174 -9.24 -10.28 -29.94
N ARG A 175 -9.80 -11.49 -29.88
CA ARG A 175 -10.02 -12.22 -28.62
C ARG A 175 -8.71 -12.49 -27.89
N ASP A 176 -7.69 -12.97 -28.61
CA ASP A 176 -6.42 -13.38 -28.01
C ASP A 176 -5.55 -12.15 -27.69
N ALA A 177 -5.56 -11.11 -28.53
CA ALA A 177 -4.91 -9.83 -28.28
C ALA A 177 -5.44 -9.17 -27.00
N VAL A 178 -6.76 -9.06 -26.84
CA VAL A 178 -7.40 -8.51 -25.64
C VAL A 178 -7.07 -9.33 -24.40
N LYS A 179 -7.06 -10.66 -24.52
CA LYS A 179 -6.72 -11.56 -23.41
C LYS A 179 -5.28 -11.35 -22.93
N VAL A 180 -4.32 -11.22 -23.86
CA VAL A 180 -2.91 -11.01 -23.51
C VAL A 180 -2.70 -9.59 -22.98
N ALA A 181 -3.25 -8.58 -23.64
CA ALA A 181 -3.14 -7.18 -23.20
C ALA A 181 -3.68 -7.01 -21.78
N ALA A 182 -4.89 -7.51 -21.48
CA ALA A 182 -5.49 -7.42 -20.14
C ALA A 182 -4.63 -8.11 -19.07
N ARG A 183 -4.03 -9.26 -19.40
CA ARG A 183 -3.17 -9.99 -18.46
C ARG A 183 -1.85 -9.26 -18.19
N VAL A 184 -1.29 -8.58 -19.18
CA VAL A 184 0.03 -7.94 -19.07
C VAL A 184 -0.08 -6.53 -18.49
N SER A 185 -1.07 -5.75 -18.90
CA SER A 185 -1.24 -4.37 -18.45
C SER A 185 -2.11 -4.22 -17.20
N GLY A 186 -2.89 -5.25 -16.85
CA GLY A 186 -3.91 -5.16 -15.79
C GLY A 186 -5.12 -4.29 -16.16
N ALA A 187 -5.19 -3.79 -17.40
CA ALA A 187 -6.27 -2.92 -17.83
C ALA A 187 -7.60 -3.68 -17.98
N PRO A 188 -8.76 -3.01 -17.80
CA PRO A 188 -10.07 -3.65 -17.90
C PRO A 188 -10.27 -4.30 -19.27
N ARG A 189 -10.60 -5.60 -19.24
CA ARG A 189 -10.77 -6.40 -20.45
C ARG A 189 -11.84 -5.82 -21.39
N ASP A 190 -12.91 -5.28 -20.84
CA ASP A 190 -14.03 -4.75 -21.61
C ASP A 190 -13.64 -3.45 -22.33
N ALA A 191 -12.85 -2.58 -21.70
CA ALA A 191 -12.30 -1.38 -22.33
C ALA A 191 -11.33 -1.73 -23.46
N LEU A 192 -10.44 -2.71 -23.25
CA LEU A 192 -9.55 -3.22 -24.30
C LEU A 192 -10.31 -3.84 -25.47
N TYR A 193 -11.42 -4.54 -25.20
CA TYR A 193 -12.24 -5.15 -26.23
C TYR A 193 -12.97 -4.11 -27.08
N ALA A 194 -13.56 -3.08 -26.45
CA ALA A 194 -14.19 -1.97 -27.14
C ALA A 194 -13.20 -1.26 -28.10
N LEU A 195 -12.01 -0.92 -27.61
CA LEU A 195 -10.95 -0.31 -28.42
C LEU A 195 -10.52 -1.22 -29.59
N ALA A 196 -10.38 -2.52 -29.36
CA ALA A 196 -10.00 -3.47 -30.41
C ALA A 196 -11.04 -3.57 -31.54
N LEU A 197 -12.33 -3.44 -31.22
CA LEU A 197 -13.39 -3.40 -32.23
C LEU A 197 -13.35 -2.12 -33.06
N GLU A 198 -13.08 -0.97 -32.44
CA GLU A 198 -12.89 0.31 -33.15
C GLU A 198 -11.73 0.23 -34.15
N ARG A 199 -10.58 -0.32 -33.75
CA ARG A 199 -9.41 -0.55 -34.63
C ARG A 199 -9.71 -1.50 -35.79
N GLY A 200 -10.54 -2.51 -35.56
CA GLY A 200 -10.99 -3.45 -36.58
C GLY A 200 -11.91 -2.81 -37.62
N ALA A 201 -12.77 -1.88 -37.21
CA ALA A 201 -13.67 -1.15 -38.10
C ALA A 201 -12.91 -0.19 -39.04
N GLU A 202 -11.86 0.48 -38.56
CA GLU A 202 -11.03 1.39 -39.35
C GLU A 202 -10.25 0.67 -40.46
N LYS A 203 -9.72 -0.54 -40.20
CA LYS A 203 -9.02 -1.36 -41.20
C LYS A 203 -9.96 -1.93 -42.28
N GLY A 204 -11.25 -2.13 -41.97
CA GLY A 204 -12.26 -2.61 -42.92
C GLY A 204 -12.79 -1.56 -43.90
N GLY A 205 -12.69 -0.26 -43.56
CA GLY A 205 -13.20 0.85 -44.38
C GLY A 205 -12.30 1.25 -45.56
N ALA A 206 -10.98 1.05 -45.45
CA ALA A 206 -10.02 1.43 -46.50
C ALA A 206 -10.02 0.50 -47.73
N GLY A 207 -10.64 -0.68 -47.65
CA GLY A 207 -10.68 -1.67 -48.73
C GLY A 207 -11.88 -1.59 -49.67
N ARG A 208 -12.84 -0.68 -49.44
CA ARG A 208 -14.14 -0.67 -50.13
C ARG A 208 -14.46 0.69 -50.79
N ARG A 209 -13.52 1.22 -51.57
CA ARG A 209 -13.79 2.18 -52.65
C ARG A 209 -13.00 1.76 -53.89
N ARG A 210 -13.64 0.97 -54.74
CA ARG A 210 -13.38 0.92 -56.18
C ARG A 210 -14.60 1.51 -56.86
#